data_AF-A0A7C8I553-F1
#
_entry.id   AF-A0A7C8I553-F1
#
_cell.length_a   1.000
_cell.length_b   1.000
_cell.length_c   1.000
_cell.angle_alpha   90.00
_cell.angle_beta   90.00
_cell.angle_gamma   90.00
#
_symmetry.space_group_name_H-M   'P 1'
#
loop_
_entity.id
_entity.type
_entity.pdbx_description
1 polymer ?
#
loop_
_entity_poly.entity_id
_entity_poly.type
_entity_poly.pdbx_seq_one_letter_code
_entity_poly.pdbx_strand_id
1 'polypeptide(L)'
;MSERPSTPPRATRSAGKLPPNPLTPEQIRRMEEARLKAKAAAQAAQSAKPTAPPPVAGTKRAFSSINSSNTPANSRNAATASPAKHDQNGFTQPPSNDLIQPAKNFGRSEYIEYDFSKMMDTKGGFLSTTDDPHNRAMRSGRGREEEKPENMTLAEWERERIRRKLRENRLGPYEPGISILDAVDGKYEEDDALLAAAEADGVEFKGKYGDGKRDVKGKCRECNSLEIDHKWQDVFFISVCGACKDKLPDKYSLLTKTEAREDYLLTDPELKDPDLLPHLERPNPHKTNWNNMQLFLRLQVEHYAFSAAKWGSPEALDVEYEKRQKIAKERKEKKFRTKLNDLKKRTRVEAYKRQRLGDGGGEFGDRIRGFGDRHEHEWGRSVVDGETGMTRKRCEECGMEVEELEF
;
A
#
# COMPACT_ATOMS: atom_id res chain seq x y z
N MET A 1 -45.66 -68.71 20.79
CA MET A 1 -44.20 -68.68 20.59
C MET A 1 -43.84 -67.25 20.26
N SER A 2 -43.04 -66.65 21.14
CA SER A 2 -42.72 -65.23 21.19
C SER A 2 -41.60 -64.87 20.23
N GLU A 3 -41.69 -63.75 19.52
CA GLU A 3 -40.52 -63.11 18.90
C GLU A 3 -40.50 -61.63 19.28
N ARG A 4 -39.49 -61.26 20.09
CA ARG A 4 -39.17 -59.86 20.41
C ARG A 4 -38.28 -59.29 19.30
N PRO A 5 -38.56 -58.08 18.79
CA PRO A 5 -37.60 -57.38 17.94
C PRO A 5 -36.45 -56.79 18.80
N SER A 6 -35.23 -57.10 18.35
CA SER A 6 -33.94 -56.67 18.91
C SER A 6 -33.60 -55.23 18.52
N THR A 7 -33.07 -54.42 19.45
CA THR A 7 -32.60 -53.05 19.20
C THR A 7 -31.24 -53.03 18.47
N PRO A 8 -31.04 -52.18 17.43
CA PRO A 8 -29.74 -52.04 16.79
C PRO A 8 -28.74 -51.21 17.63
N PRO A 9 -27.43 -51.42 17.43
CA PRO A 9 -26.38 -50.89 18.32
C PRO A 9 -26.07 -49.40 18.08
N ARG A 10 -25.57 -48.74 19.13
CA ARG A 10 -25.07 -47.36 19.11
C ARG A 10 -23.68 -47.31 18.44
N ALA A 11 -23.58 -46.63 17.30
CA ALA A 11 -22.30 -46.40 16.62
C ALA A 11 -21.62 -45.11 17.08
N THR A 12 -20.32 -45.22 17.31
CA THR A 12 -19.35 -44.23 17.77
C THR A 12 -18.84 -43.35 16.62
N ARG A 13 -18.33 -42.16 16.97
CA ARG A 13 -17.75 -41.17 16.04
C ARG A 13 -16.35 -41.59 15.57
N SER A 14 -16.09 -41.62 14.26
CA SER A 14 -14.94 -40.93 13.60
C SER A 14 -14.69 -41.39 12.14
N ALA A 15 -14.27 -40.43 11.31
CA ALA A 15 -13.56 -40.53 10.03
C ALA A 15 -14.33 -40.99 8.75
N GLY A 16 -14.63 -40.01 7.89
CA GLY A 16 -14.94 -40.22 6.46
C GLY A 16 -15.71 -39.04 5.84
N LYS A 17 -15.07 -38.22 5.00
CA LYS A 17 -15.78 -37.22 4.18
C LYS A 17 -16.73 -37.97 3.22
N LEU A 18 -18.03 -37.78 3.38
CA LEU A 18 -19.03 -38.29 2.43
C LEU A 18 -18.83 -37.61 1.06
N PRO A 19 -19.04 -38.34 -0.05
CA PRO A 19 -19.03 -37.74 -1.39
C PRO A 19 -20.13 -36.67 -1.50
N PRO A 20 -19.92 -35.60 -2.30
CA PRO A 20 -20.92 -34.55 -2.47
C PRO A 20 -22.22 -35.15 -2.97
N ASN A 21 -23.34 -34.72 -2.38
CA ASN A 21 -24.67 -35.17 -2.74
C ASN A 21 -24.90 -35.01 -4.25
N PRO A 22 -25.44 -36.02 -4.96
CA PRO A 22 -25.74 -35.88 -6.38
C PRO A 22 -26.73 -34.71 -6.56
N LEU A 23 -26.45 -33.88 -7.57
CA LEU A 23 -27.26 -32.70 -7.87
C LEU A 23 -28.71 -33.11 -8.16
N THR A 24 -29.65 -32.37 -7.59
CA THR A 24 -31.08 -32.61 -7.80
C THR A 24 -31.45 -32.40 -9.28
N PRO A 25 -32.46 -33.10 -9.81
CA PRO A 25 -32.87 -32.98 -11.21
C PRO A 25 -33.26 -31.54 -11.61
N GLU A 26 -33.81 -30.76 -10.68
CA GLU A 26 -34.09 -29.33 -10.87
C GLU A 26 -32.83 -28.48 -11.03
N GLN A 27 -31.75 -28.80 -10.30
CA GLN A 27 -30.46 -28.10 -10.46
C GLN A 27 -29.81 -28.42 -11.81
N ILE A 28 -29.95 -29.66 -12.29
CA ILE A 28 -29.46 -30.07 -13.62
C ILE A 28 -30.21 -29.30 -14.71
N ARG A 29 -31.54 -29.21 -14.64
CA ARG A 29 -32.35 -28.41 -15.59
C ARG A 29 -31.94 -26.95 -15.61
N ARG A 30 -31.74 -26.31 -14.45
CA ARG A 30 -31.28 -24.92 -14.37
C ARG A 30 -29.89 -24.72 -15.00
N MET A 31 -28.98 -25.68 -14.82
CA MET A 31 -27.65 -25.63 -15.45
C MET A 31 -27.74 -25.80 -16.98
N GLU A 32 -28.61 -26.69 -17.47
CA GLU A 32 -28.82 -26.90 -18.90
C GLU A 32 -29.48 -25.69 -19.58
N GLU A 33 -30.48 -25.08 -18.93
CA GLU A 33 -31.12 -23.84 -19.39
C GLU A 33 -30.11 -22.67 -19.44
N ALA A 34 -29.27 -22.52 -18.41
CA ALA A 34 -28.20 -21.53 -18.40
C ALA A 34 -27.18 -21.78 -19.51
N ARG A 35 -26.82 -23.04 -19.77
CA ARG A 35 -25.90 -23.44 -20.84
C ARG A 35 -26.50 -23.15 -22.23
N LEU A 36 -27.79 -23.42 -22.44
CA LEU A 36 -28.49 -23.12 -23.69
C LEU A 36 -28.59 -21.60 -23.92
N LYS A 37 -28.91 -20.84 -22.87
CA LYS A 37 -28.97 -19.37 -22.94
C LYS A 37 -27.60 -18.75 -23.27
N ALA A 38 -26.53 -19.26 -22.66
CA ALA A 38 -25.17 -18.81 -22.98
C ALA A 38 -24.76 -19.14 -24.42
N LYS A 39 -25.13 -20.32 -24.92
CA LYS A 39 -24.84 -20.73 -26.31
C LYS A 39 -25.62 -19.88 -27.32
N ALA A 40 -26.88 -19.58 -27.05
CA ALA A 40 -27.70 -18.69 -27.88
C ALA A 40 -27.14 -17.26 -27.93
N ALA A 41 -26.71 -16.72 -26.79
CA ALA A 41 -26.07 -15.40 -26.72
C ALA A 41 -24.75 -15.35 -27.51
N ALA A 42 -23.93 -16.41 -27.45
CA ALA A 42 -22.70 -16.50 -28.22
C ALA A 42 -22.96 -16.58 -29.74
N GLN A 43 -24.00 -17.31 -30.17
CA GLN A 43 -24.40 -17.37 -31.57
C GLN A 43 -24.95 -16.03 -32.08
N ALA A 44 -25.76 -15.33 -31.28
CA ALA A 44 -26.24 -13.98 -31.60
C ALA A 44 -25.09 -12.97 -31.71
N ALA A 45 -24.06 -13.08 -30.85
CA ALA A 45 -22.87 -12.24 -30.94
C ALA A 45 -21.99 -12.55 -32.16
N GLN A 46 -22.03 -13.80 -32.66
CA GLN A 46 -21.34 -14.18 -33.90
C GLN A 46 -22.10 -13.70 -35.15
N SER A 47 -23.43 -13.73 -35.14
CA SER A 47 -24.24 -13.23 -36.27
C SER A 47 -24.30 -11.69 -36.34
N ALA A 48 -24.09 -10.99 -35.23
CA ALA A 48 -24.06 -9.53 -35.17
C ALA A 48 -22.70 -8.89 -35.52
N LYS A 49 -21.66 -9.67 -35.86
CA LYS A 49 -20.37 -9.13 -36.30
C LYS A 49 -20.43 -8.72 -37.78
N PRO A 50 -20.29 -7.42 -38.13
CA PRO A 50 -20.20 -7.00 -39.52
C PRO A 50 -18.91 -7.54 -40.15
N THR A 51 -19.03 -8.14 -41.34
CA THR A 51 -17.91 -8.63 -42.15
C THR A 51 -17.10 -7.43 -42.66
N ALA A 52 -15.92 -7.19 -42.09
CA ALA A 52 -15.01 -6.16 -42.59
C ALA A 52 -14.36 -6.61 -43.91
N PRO A 53 -14.15 -5.69 -44.88
CA PRO A 53 -13.47 -6.02 -46.13
C PRO A 53 -11.99 -6.42 -45.88
N PRO A 54 -11.40 -7.28 -46.73
CA PRO A 54 -10.01 -7.69 -46.58
C PRO A 54 -9.07 -6.48 -46.71
N PRO A 55 -7.97 -6.41 -45.93
CA PRO A 55 -7.05 -5.29 -45.96
C PRO A 55 -6.27 -5.27 -47.28
N VAL A 56 -6.27 -4.10 -47.94
CA VAL A 56 -5.49 -3.86 -49.16
C VAL A 56 -4.01 -3.67 -48.78
N ALA A 57 -3.11 -4.42 -49.42
CA ALA A 57 -1.68 -4.37 -49.15
C ALA A 57 -1.11 -2.95 -49.37
N GLY A 58 -0.27 -2.47 -48.45
CA GLY A 58 0.48 -1.20 -48.58
C GLY A 58 -0.07 0.01 -47.81
N THR A 59 -1.22 -0.09 -47.15
CA THR A 59 -1.78 1.04 -46.37
C THR A 59 -1.35 0.98 -44.90
N LYS A 60 -0.72 2.04 -44.38
CA LYS A 60 -0.37 2.16 -42.94
C LYS A 60 -1.65 2.40 -42.11
N ARG A 61 -1.82 1.66 -41.01
CA ARG A 61 -3.05 1.69 -40.19
C ARG A 61 -3.12 3.00 -39.37
N ALA A 62 -4.34 3.52 -39.18
CA ALA A 62 -4.61 4.69 -38.36
C ALA A 62 -4.34 4.41 -36.87
N PHE A 63 -3.79 5.39 -36.14
CA PHE A 63 -3.42 5.30 -34.73
C PHE A 63 -4.58 4.87 -33.81
N SER A 64 -5.82 5.19 -34.19
CA SER A 64 -7.05 4.78 -33.48
C SER A 64 -7.35 3.27 -33.53
N SER A 65 -6.64 2.49 -34.35
CA SER A 65 -6.82 1.03 -34.44
C SER A 65 -5.92 0.22 -33.50
N ILE A 66 -5.07 0.87 -32.71
CA ILE A 66 -4.19 0.22 -31.73
C ILE A 66 -4.94 0.13 -30.39
N ASN A 67 -5.86 -0.82 -30.26
CA ASN A 67 -6.51 -1.15 -29.00
C ASN A 67 -6.02 -2.53 -28.51
N SER A 68 -5.75 -2.68 -27.22
CA SER A 68 -5.21 -3.90 -26.58
C SER A 68 -6.08 -5.15 -26.77
N SER A 69 -7.33 -4.98 -27.21
CA SER A 69 -8.29 -6.05 -27.47
C SER A 69 -8.12 -6.74 -28.82
N ASN A 70 -7.25 -6.25 -29.72
CA ASN A 70 -7.09 -6.81 -31.07
C ASN A 70 -5.63 -6.99 -31.48
N THR A 71 -4.82 -7.59 -30.59
CA THR A 71 -3.45 -8.01 -30.91
C THR A 71 -3.45 -9.27 -31.79
N PRO A 72 -2.82 -9.27 -32.97
CA PRO A 72 -2.72 -10.46 -33.81
C PRO A 72 -1.84 -11.53 -33.15
N ALA A 73 -2.20 -12.80 -33.35
CA ALA A 73 -1.52 -13.96 -32.76
C ALA A 73 -0.02 -14.09 -33.12
N ASN A 74 0.45 -13.39 -34.15
CA ASN A 74 1.85 -13.39 -34.60
C ASN A 74 2.71 -12.25 -34.03
N SER A 75 2.27 -11.58 -32.96
CA SER A 75 3.09 -10.59 -32.25
C SER A 75 4.21 -11.28 -31.47
N ARG A 76 5.45 -11.23 -31.99
CA ARG A 76 6.66 -11.67 -31.26
C ARG A 76 7.06 -10.62 -30.22
N ASN A 77 6.45 -10.66 -29.04
CA ASN A 77 6.92 -9.94 -27.86
C ASN A 77 7.77 -10.88 -26.99
N ALA A 78 9.04 -10.54 -26.77
CA ALA A 78 10.02 -11.36 -26.05
C ALA A 78 9.88 -11.33 -24.51
N ALA A 79 8.83 -10.71 -23.96
CA ALA A 79 8.68 -10.50 -22.52
C ALA A 79 7.55 -11.36 -21.88
N THR A 80 6.85 -12.17 -22.66
CA THR A 80 5.75 -13.01 -22.16
C THR A 80 5.85 -14.41 -22.74
N ALA A 81 6.72 -15.24 -22.18
CA ALA A 81 6.74 -16.68 -22.44
C ALA A 81 5.77 -17.38 -21.48
N SER A 82 4.73 -18.01 -22.03
CA SER A 82 3.80 -18.87 -21.28
C SER A 82 4.47 -20.20 -20.90
N PRO A 83 4.23 -20.77 -19.72
CA PRO A 83 4.91 -21.96 -19.24
C PRO A 83 4.15 -23.22 -19.67
N ALA A 84 4.13 -23.55 -20.95
CA ALA A 84 3.73 -24.88 -21.43
C ALA A 84 3.78 -24.93 -22.97
N LYS A 85 4.96 -25.20 -23.53
CA LYS A 85 5.15 -26.01 -24.73
C LYS A 85 6.64 -26.20 -24.98
N HIS A 86 7.02 -27.44 -25.26
CA HIS A 86 8.36 -27.80 -25.72
C HIS A 86 8.47 -27.42 -27.20
N ASP A 87 9.38 -26.50 -27.54
CA ASP A 87 9.64 -26.14 -28.94
C ASP A 87 10.44 -27.24 -29.65
N GLN A 88 10.12 -27.48 -30.92
CA GLN A 88 10.66 -28.54 -31.77
C GLN A 88 12.05 -28.25 -32.37
N ASN A 89 12.79 -27.29 -31.81
CA ASN A 89 14.17 -27.02 -32.22
C ASN A 89 15.06 -27.32 -31.01
N GLY A 90 15.82 -28.42 -31.10
CA GLY A 90 16.62 -29.04 -30.03
C GLY A 90 17.67 -28.13 -29.38
N PHE A 91 17.22 -27.13 -28.63
CA PHE A 91 18.04 -26.30 -27.78
C PHE A 91 17.50 -26.37 -26.36
N THR A 92 18.18 -27.20 -25.55
CA THR A 92 17.87 -27.40 -24.14
C THR A 92 18.21 -26.12 -23.38
N GLN A 93 17.18 -25.47 -22.81
CA GLN A 93 17.40 -24.39 -21.85
C GLN A 93 18.07 -24.98 -20.60
N PRO A 94 19.15 -24.38 -20.05
CA PRO A 94 19.67 -24.80 -18.76
C PRO A 94 18.60 -24.54 -17.68
N PRO A 95 18.47 -25.42 -16.66
CA PRO A 95 17.48 -25.23 -15.60
C PRO A 95 17.71 -23.90 -14.88
N SER A 96 16.63 -23.28 -14.41
CA SER A 96 16.67 -22.05 -13.62
C SER A 96 17.67 -22.20 -12.48
N ASN A 97 18.51 -21.18 -12.31
CA ASN A 97 19.56 -21.15 -11.32
C ASN A 97 18.98 -20.94 -9.90
N ASP A 98 18.24 -21.95 -9.41
CA ASP A 98 17.70 -22.04 -8.04
C ASP A 98 18.77 -22.48 -7.02
N LEU A 99 20.04 -22.48 -7.42
CA LEU A 99 21.18 -22.92 -6.60
C LEU A 99 21.70 -21.84 -5.63
N ILE A 100 21.12 -20.63 -5.63
CA ILE A 100 21.40 -19.60 -4.63
C ILE A 100 20.12 -19.40 -3.79
N GLN A 101 19.89 -20.34 -2.88
CA GLN A 101 18.92 -20.22 -1.80
C GLN A 101 19.70 -20.15 -0.48
N PRO A 102 19.30 -19.32 0.51
CA PRO A 102 19.92 -19.34 1.83
C PRO A 102 19.84 -20.75 2.42
N ALA A 103 20.96 -21.25 2.96
CA ALA A 103 21.07 -22.62 3.44
C ALA A 103 20.02 -22.93 4.52
N LYS A 104 19.24 -24.00 4.32
CA LYS A 104 18.19 -24.49 5.25
C LYS A 104 18.71 -24.91 6.63
N ASN A 105 20.03 -24.92 6.83
CA ASN A 105 20.68 -25.39 8.05
C ASN A 105 20.99 -24.26 9.03
N PHE A 106 20.69 -23.00 8.68
CA PHE A 106 20.58 -21.92 9.67
C PHE A 106 19.11 -21.73 10.05
N GLY A 107 18.56 -22.79 10.64
CA GLY A 107 17.27 -22.73 11.31
C GLY A 107 17.34 -21.71 12.44
N ARG A 108 16.34 -20.83 12.48
CA ARG A 108 16.15 -19.75 13.47
C ARG A 108 15.99 -20.23 14.93
N SER A 109 16.33 -21.49 15.22
CA SER A 109 16.06 -22.21 16.46
C SER A 109 17.32 -22.63 17.23
N GLU A 110 18.53 -22.50 16.67
CA GLU A 110 19.77 -22.91 17.37
C GLU A 110 20.58 -21.77 17.97
N TYR A 111 20.15 -20.50 17.82
CA TYR A 111 20.88 -19.37 18.43
C TYR A 111 19.98 -18.31 19.09
N ILE A 112 18.72 -18.64 19.37
CA ILE A 112 17.84 -17.79 20.18
C ILE A 112 17.10 -18.69 21.17
N GLU A 113 17.70 -18.88 22.34
CA GLU A 113 17.18 -19.65 23.47
C GLU A 113 15.97 -19.01 24.18
N TYR A 114 15.41 -17.90 23.66
CA TYR A 114 14.24 -17.24 24.24
C TYR A 114 13.24 -16.78 23.18
N ASP A 115 12.08 -17.43 23.15
CA ASP A 115 10.89 -16.98 22.41
C ASP A 115 10.16 -15.88 23.21
N PHE A 116 10.52 -14.63 22.94
CA PHE A 116 9.92 -13.43 23.54
C PHE A 116 8.47 -13.16 23.07
N SER A 117 7.88 -13.99 22.21
CA SER A 117 6.44 -13.91 21.90
C SER A 117 5.55 -14.45 23.02
N LYS A 118 6.12 -15.09 24.05
CA LYS A 118 5.34 -15.70 25.14
C LYS A 118 5.67 -15.21 26.54
N MET A 119 6.63 -14.29 26.71
CA MET A 119 7.03 -13.80 28.02
C MET A 119 6.61 -12.34 28.20
N MET A 120 5.53 -12.13 28.97
CA MET A 120 5.12 -10.80 29.42
C MET A 120 5.91 -10.44 30.68
N ASP A 121 6.73 -9.40 30.57
CA ASP A 121 7.45 -8.78 31.68
C ASP A 121 6.46 -7.95 32.53
N THR A 122 5.94 -8.55 33.61
CA THR A 122 5.26 -7.81 34.67
C THR A 122 6.32 -7.19 35.59
N LYS A 123 6.85 -6.04 35.19
CA LYS A 123 7.65 -5.17 36.06
C LYS A 123 6.82 -4.69 37.25
N GLY A 124 6.79 -5.51 38.31
CA GLY A 124 6.63 -5.08 39.70
C GLY A 124 5.23 -4.68 40.14
N GLY A 125 4.26 -5.61 40.06
CA GLY A 125 2.94 -5.42 40.67
C GLY A 125 2.03 -6.66 40.59
N PHE A 126 2.47 -7.75 41.22
CA PHE A 126 1.89 -9.09 41.31
C PHE A 126 0.35 -9.21 41.52
N LEU A 127 -0.35 -9.93 40.63
CA LEU A 127 -1.22 -11.12 40.87
C LEU A 127 -2.24 -11.30 39.72
N SER A 128 -2.46 -12.55 39.29
CA SER A 128 -3.50 -12.89 38.32
C SER A 128 -4.90 -12.75 38.92
N THR A 129 -5.92 -12.68 38.06
CA THR A 129 -7.33 -12.44 38.39
C THR A 129 -7.99 -13.46 39.34
N THR A 130 -7.27 -14.50 39.76
CA THR A 130 -7.79 -15.59 40.60
C THR A 130 -7.28 -15.61 42.04
N ASP A 131 -6.24 -14.85 42.41
CA ASP A 131 -5.54 -15.08 43.69
C ASP A 131 -5.21 -13.82 44.54
N ASP A 132 -5.91 -12.70 44.36
CA ASP A 132 -5.73 -11.53 45.25
C ASP A 132 -6.94 -11.33 46.20
N PRO A 133 -6.79 -11.65 47.51
CA PRO A 133 -7.82 -11.42 48.52
C PRO A 133 -8.27 -9.96 48.68
N HIS A 134 -7.57 -8.97 48.12
CA HIS A 134 -7.82 -7.53 48.28
C HIS A 134 -7.92 -6.72 46.97
N ASN A 135 -8.17 -7.37 45.83
CA ASN A 135 -8.34 -6.66 44.55
C ASN A 135 -9.60 -5.77 44.53
N ARG A 136 -9.40 -4.45 44.54
CA ARG A 136 -10.46 -3.43 44.59
C ARG A 136 -11.25 -3.31 43.27
N ALA A 137 -10.66 -3.72 42.14
CA ALA A 137 -11.29 -3.65 40.80
C ALA A 137 -12.42 -4.69 40.60
N MET A 138 -12.49 -5.73 41.44
CA MET A 138 -13.59 -6.71 41.43
C MET A 138 -14.66 -6.43 42.49
N ARG A 139 -14.37 -5.59 43.51
CA ARG A 139 -15.35 -5.22 44.55
C ARG A 139 -16.29 -4.08 44.16
N SER A 140 -15.96 -3.29 43.14
CA SER A 140 -16.74 -2.11 42.74
C SER A 140 -17.69 -2.33 41.55
N GLY A 141 -17.94 -3.59 41.13
CA GLY A 141 -18.71 -3.86 39.90
C GLY A 141 -19.77 -4.97 39.97
N ARG A 142 -19.81 -5.77 41.03
CA ARG A 142 -21.00 -6.57 41.34
C ARG A 142 -21.66 -5.96 42.55
N GLY A 143 -22.75 -5.23 42.31
CA GLY A 143 -23.73 -4.97 43.36
C GLY A 143 -24.04 -6.28 44.05
N ARG A 144 -23.94 -6.27 45.38
CA ARG A 144 -24.46 -7.31 46.28
C ARG A 144 -25.74 -7.84 45.66
N GLU A 145 -25.78 -9.13 45.30
CA GLU A 145 -27.00 -9.73 44.77
C GLU A 145 -28.07 -9.46 45.82
N GLU A 146 -29.05 -8.62 45.49
CA GLU A 146 -30.07 -8.21 46.45
C GLU A 146 -30.86 -9.44 46.83
N GLU A 147 -30.56 -9.96 48.03
CA GLU A 147 -31.25 -11.08 48.62
C GLU A 147 -32.74 -10.74 48.68
N LYS A 148 -33.53 -11.66 48.16
CA LYS A 148 -34.98 -11.57 48.13
C LYS A 148 -35.51 -11.28 49.56
N PRO A 149 -36.30 -10.22 49.77
CA PRO A 149 -36.89 -9.93 51.07
C PRO A 149 -37.73 -11.12 51.58
N GLU A 150 -37.59 -11.47 52.86
CA GLU A 150 -38.17 -12.69 53.46
C GLU A 150 -39.72 -12.78 53.36
N ASN A 151 -40.40 -11.65 53.16
CA ASN A 151 -41.86 -11.54 53.17
C ASN A 151 -42.51 -11.47 51.77
N MET A 152 -41.74 -11.64 50.69
CA MET A 152 -42.24 -11.48 49.32
C MET A 152 -42.18 -12.81 48.56
N THR A 153 -43.12 -13.09 47.65
CA THR A 153 -43.02 -14.29 46.81
C THR A 153 -41.94 -14.12 45.73
N LEU A 154 -41.35 -15.22 45.24
CA LEU A 154 -40.25 -15.17 44.27
C LEU A 154 -40.70 -14.52 42.95
N ALA A 155 -41.94 -14.78 42.55
CA ALA A 155 -42.56 -14.18 41.36
C ALA A 155 -42.80 -12.67 41.52
N GLU A 156 -43.22 -12.21 42.70
CA GLU A 156 -43.41 -10.78 42.94
C GLU A 156 -42.05 -10.06 43.00
N TRP A 157 -41.03 -10.68 43.60
CA TRP A 157 -39.67 -10.13 43.64
C TRP A 157 -39.04 -10.00 42.24
N GLU A 158 -39.25 -10.98 41.36
CA GLU A 158 -38.83 -10.88 39.95
C GLU A 158 -39.57 -9.78 39.20
N ARG A 159 -40.88 -9.61 39.44
CA ARG A 159 -41.66 -8.52 38.84
C ARG A 159 -41.18 -7.15 39.30
N GLU A 160 -40.79 -7.00 40.57
CA GLU A 160 -40.26 -5.75 41.09
C GLU A 160 -38.86 -5.43 40.55
N ARG A 161 -37.98 -6.44 40.43
CA ARG A 161 -36.68 -6.28 39.76
C ARG A 161 -36.85 -5.86 38.30
N ILE A 162 -37.79 -6.46 37.58
CA ILE A 162 -38.11 -6.09 36.20
C ILE A 162 -38.66 -4.67 36.15
N ARG A 163 -39.61 -4.29 37.01
CA ARG A 163 -40.17 -2.94 37.05
C ARG A 163 -39.11 -1.89 37.38
N ARG A 164 -38.21 -2.18 38.34
CA ARG A 164 -37.11 -1.28 38.70
C ARG A 164 -36.11 -1.14 37.56
N LYS A 165 -35.75 -2.23 36.90
CA LYS A 165 -34.87 -2.23 35.72
C LYS A 165 -35.49 -1.49 34.54
N LEU A 166 -36.80 -1.62 34.31
CA LEU A 166 -37.51 -0.84 33.29
C LEU A 166 -37.55 0.66 33.62
N ARG A 167 -37.67 1.03 34.90
CA ARG A 167 -37.62 2.43 35.34
C ARG A 167 -36.21 3.02 35.23
N GLU A 168 -35.18 2.28 35.62
CA GLU A 168 -33.78 2.68 35.54
C GLU A 168 -33.31 2.80 34.09
N ASN A 169 -33.65 1.82 33.25
CA ASN A 169 -33.32 1.84 31.82
C ASN A 169 -34.29 2.70 31.00
N ARG A 170 -35.36 3.23 31.60
CA ARG A 170 -36.41 4.04 30.95
C ARG A 170 -37.00 3.37 29.70
N LEU A 171 -37.34 2.09 29.82
CA LEU A 171 -37.88 1.27 28.73
C LEU A 171 -39.36 0.95 28.97
N GLY A 172 -40.15 0.91 27.89
CA GLY A 172 -41.56 0.57 27.95
C GLY A 172 -42.38 1.65 28.67
N PRO A 173 -43.24 1.32 29.66
CA PRO A 173 -44.12 2.29 30.32
C PRO A 173 -43.44 3.47 31.04
N TYR A 174 -42.11 3.45 31.16
CA TYR A 174 -41.29 4.49 31.79
C TYR A 174 -40.40 5.25 30.80
N GLU A 175 -40.67 5.12 29.49
CA GLU A 175 -40.04 5.97 28.47
C GLU A 175 -40.34 7.45 28.75
N PRO A 176 -39.34 8.33 28.70
CA PRO A 176 -39.60 9.76 28.81
C PRO A 176 -40.48 10.18 27.63
N GLY A 177 -41.54 10.93 27.92
CA GLY A 177 -42.40 11.49 26.88
C GLY A 177 -41.57 12.25 25.85
N ILE A 178 -41.93 12.11 24.57
CA ILE A 178 -41.26 12.75 23.42
C ILE A 178 -40.97 14.25 23.64
N SER A 179 -41.81 14.93 24.43
CA SER A 179 -41.65 16.34 24.80
C SER A 179 -40.42 16.68 25.69
N ILE A 180 -39.78 15.70 26.34
CA ILE A 180 -38.55 15.93 27.12
C ILE A 180 -37.29 15.79 26.23
N LEU A 181 -37.38 15.05 25.11
CA LEU A 181 -36.27 14.95 24.16
C LEU A 181 -36.11 16.24 23.35
N ASP A 182 -37.23 16.88 22.98
CA ASP A 182 -37.22 18.21 22.34
C ASP A 182 -36.59 19.30 23.24
N ALA A 183 -36.65 19.14 24.57
CA ALA A 183 -36.04 20.07 25.50
C ALA A 183 -34.52 19.88 25.67
N VAL A 184 -33.97 18.71 25.33
CA VAL A 184 -32.52 18.43 25.44
C VAL A 184 -31.78 18.81 24.14
N ASP A 185 -32.48 18.80 23.00
CA ASP A 185 -31.97 19.28 21.71
C ASP A 185 -32.10 20.82 21.52
N GLY A 186 -32.70 21.53 22.49
CA GLY A 186 -32.92 22.98 22.47
C GLY A 186 -31.65 23.85 22.38
N LYS A 187 -30.47 23.25 22.49
CA LYS A 187 -29.19 23.95 22.27
C LYS A 187 -29.03 24.44 20.83
N TYR A 188 -29.61 23.74 19.85
CA TYR A 188 -29.58 24.18 18.45
C TYR A 188 -30.58 25.31 18.18
N GLU A 189 -31.74 25.30 18.84
CA GLU A 189 -32.76 26.35 18.75
C GLU A 189 -32.27 27.64 19.43
N GLU A 190 -31.57 27.55 20.57
CA GLU A 190 -30.92 28.69 21.22
C GLU A 190 -29.79 29.26 20.36
N ASP A 191 -28.92 28.41 19.77
CA ASP A 191 -27.87 28.85 18.83
C ASP A 191 -28.46 29.48 17.55
N ASP A 192 -29.59 28.98 17.06
CA ASP A 192 -30.32 29.56 15.92
C ASP A 192 -30.97 30.90 16.27
N ALA A 193 -31.56 31.03 17.46
CA ALA A 193 -32.11 32.29 17.95
C ALA A 193 -31.05 33.36 18.21
N LEU A 194 -29.89 32.97 18.75
CA LEU A 194 -28.76 33.89 19.00
C LEU A 194 -28.14 34.39 17.69
N LEU A 195 -28.19 33.57 16.63
CA LEU A 195 -27.68 33.94 15.31
C LEU A 195 -28.69 34.75 14.51
N ALA A 196 -29.99 34.50 14.63
CA ALA A 196 -31.03 35.39 14.12
C ALA A 196 -30.93 36.80 14.76
N ALA A 197 -30.54 36.87 16.03
CA ALA A 197 -30.23 38.13 16.69
C ALA A 197 -28.94 38.78 16.15
N ALA A 198 -27.88 38.01 15.88
CA ALA A 198 -26.64 38.54 15.29
C ALA A 198 -26.78 38.97 13.81
N GLU A 199 -27.65 38.29 13.05
CA GLU A 199 -27.99 38.63 11.66
C GLU A 199 -28.78 39.95 11.60
N ALA A 200 -29.55 40.27 12.65
CA ALA A 200 -30.19 41.57 12.82
C ALA A 200 -29.18 42.72 13.05
N ASP A 201 -27.98 42.43 13.54
CA ASP A 201 -26.89 43.39 13.76
C ASP A 201 -25.99 43.60 12.52
N GLY A 202 -26.27 42.94 11.40
CA GLY A 202 -25.61 43.20 10.11
C GLY A 202 -24.16 42.72 9.98
N VAL A 203 -23.67 41.87 10.90
CA VAL A 203 -22.34 41.26 10.81
C VAL A 203 -22.45 39.94 10.06
N GLU A 204 -21.89 39.87 8.84
CA GLU A 204 -21.88 38.64 8.04
C GLU A 204 -21.19 37.49 8.80
N PHE A 205 -21.93 36.41 9.03
CA PHE A 205 -21.39 35.18 9.62
C PHE A 205 -20.42 34.52 8.63
N LYS A 206 -19.11 34.62 8.87
CA LYS A 206 -18.09 34.03 7.98
C LYS A 206 -17.93 32.51 8.12
N GLY A 207 -18.51 31.90 9.16
CA GLY A 207 -18.37 30.47 9.44
C GLY A 207 -16.95 30.06 9.85
N LYS A 208 -16.77 28.78 10.23
CA LYS A 208 -15.49 28.25 10.73
C LYS A 208 -14.38 28.29 9.67
N TYR A 209 -14.73 28.12 8.40
CA TYR A 209 -13.78 28.02 7.29
C TYR A 209 -13.83 29.24 6.34
N GLY A 210 -14.52 30.32 6.72
CA GLY A 210 -14.57 31.56 5.94
C GLY A 210 -15.51 31.54 4.73
N ASP A 211 -16.36 30.52 4.57
CA ASP A 211 -17.28 30.39 3.43
C ASP A 211 -18.77 30.65 3.79
N GLY A 212 -19.01 31.18 4.98
CA GLY A 212 -20.33 31.59 5.45
C GLY A 212 -21.30 30.46 5.82
N LYS A 213 -20.82 29.21 5.87
CA LYS A 213 -21.68 28.06 6.13
C LYS A 213 -21.50 27.49 7.53
N ARG A 214 -22.59 26.97 8.11
CA ARG A 214 -22.61 26.34 9.43
C ARG A 214 -22.53 24.81 9.33
N ASP A 215 -21.69 24.20 10.17
CA ASP A 215 -21.63 22.75 10.33
C ASP A 215 -22.70 22.32 11.35
N VAL A 216 -23.83 21.77 10.89
CA VAL A 216 -24.92 21.28 11.77
C VAL A 216 -24.87 19.75 11.84
N LYS A 217 -24.78 19.20 13.05
CA LYS A 217 -24.70 17.75 13.25
C LYS A 217 -25.96 17.07 12.68
N GLY A 218 -25.79 16.13 11.75
CA GLY A 218 -26.90 15.34 11.19
C GLY A 218 -27.52 15.91 9.92
N LYS A 219 -27.17 17.14 9.54
CA LYS A 219 -27.65 17.80 8.32
C LYS A 219 -26.48 18.20 7.43
N CYS A 220 -26.64 18.06 6.12
CA CYS A 220 -25.63 18.46 5.15
C CYS A 220 -25.43 19.98 5.20
N ARG A 221 -24.20 20.45 5.41
CA ARG A 221 -23.86 21.89 5.44
C ARG A 221 -24.21 22.65 4.15
N GLU A 222 -24.31 21.94 3.04
CA GLU A 222 -24.51 22.53 1.71
C GLU A 222 -25.97 22.60 1.29
N CYS A 223 -26.74 21.54 1.57
CA CYS A 223 -28.12 21.41 1.10
C CYS A 223 -29.14 21.03 2.19
N ASN A 224 -28.70 20.95 3.45
CA ASN A 224 -29.49 20.54 4.61
C ASN A 224 -30.12 19.14 4.54
N SER A 225 -29.75 18.31 3.57
CA SER A 225 -30.18 16.91 3.50
C SER A 225 -29.72 16.12 4.73
N LEU A 226 -30.57 15.20 5.19
CA LEU A 226 -30.29 14.27 6.29
C LEU A 226 -29.40 13.09 5.85
N GLU A 227 -29.24 12.87 4.54
CA GLU A 227 -28.44 11.78 3.98
C GLU A 227 -26.94 12.12 3.97
N ILE A 228 -26.35 12.22 5.16
CA ILE A 228 -24.94 12.58 5.34
C ILE A 228 -24.04 11.35 5.49
N ASP A 229 -22.75 11.53 5.22
CA ASP A 229 -21.74 10.53 5.54
C ASP A 229 -21.26 10.70 6.99
N HIS A 230 -21.74 9.83 7.88
CA HIS A 230 -21.39 9.87 9.31
C HIS A 230 -19.89 9.69 9.57
N LYS A 231 -19.14 8.98 8.71
CA LYS A 231 -17.69 8.84 8.90
C LYS A 231 -16.97 10.18 8.73
N TRP A 232 -17.45 11.02 7.82
CA TRP A 232 -16.89 12.36 7.62
C TRP A 232 -17.23 13.27 8.78
N GLN A 233 -18.44 13.13 9.31
CA GLN A 233 -18.86 13.85 10.49
C GLN A 233 -18.02 13.48 11.72
N ASP A 234 -17.68 12.20 11.90
CA ASP A 234 -16.89 11.75 13.04
C ASP A 234 -15.41 12.15 12.93
N VAL A 235 -14.83 12.03 11.72
CA VAL A 235 -13.39 12.26 11.51
C VAL A 235 -13.08 13.73 11.26
N PHE A 236 -13.82 14.41 10.39
CA PHE A 236 -13.56 15.79 9.99
C PHE A 236 -14.46 16.81 10.70
N PHE A 237 -15.42 16.35 11.51
CA PHE A 237 -16.41 17.22 12.17
C PHE A 237 -17.25 18.02 11.17
N ILE A 238 -17.45 17.49 9.96
CA ILE A 238 -18.19 18.12 8.86
C ILE A 238 -19.21 17.12 8.31
N SER A 239 -20.47 17.53 8.28
CA SER A 239 -21.59 16.76 7.73
C SER A 239 -21.91 17.19 6.29
N VAL A 240 -21.62 16.33 5.32
CA VAL A 240 -21.89 16.58 3.90
C VAL A 240 -22.45 15.32 3.24
N CYS A 241 -23.49 15.47 2.43
CA CYS A 241 -24.08 14.37 1.66
C CYS A 241 -23.23 14.02 0.43
N GLY A 242 -23.38 12.80 -0.10
CA GLY A 242 -22.62 12.36 -1.28
C GLY A 242 -22.75 13.30 -2.48
N ALA A 243 -23.97 13.76 -2.78
CA ALA A 243 -24.22 14.65 -3.90
C ALA A 243 -23.47 15.99 -3.80
N CYS A 244 -23.30 16.54 -2.60
CA CYS A 244 -22.57 17.79 -2.40
C CYS A 244 -21.05 17.60 -2.45
N LYS A 245 -20.54 16.43 -2.04
CA LYS A 245 -19.12 16.07 -2.22
C LYS A 245 -18.75 16.07 -3.70
N ASP A 246 -19.59 15.47 -4.54
CA ASP A 246 -19.35 15.35 -5.97
C ASP A 246 -19.52 16.68 -6.72
N LYS A 247 -20.46 17.54 -6.27
CA LYS A 247 -20.69 18.87 -6.86
C LYS A 247 -19.58 19.87 -6.54
N LEU A 248 -18.92 19.73 -5.40
CA LEU A 248 -17.95 20.69 -4.88
C LEU A 248 -16.62 20.00 -4.54
N PRO A 249 -15.92 19.41 -5.54
CA PRO A 249 -14.64 18.74 -5.31
C PRO A 249 -13.56 19.72 -4.85
N ASP A 250 -13.65 20.99 -5.25
CA ASP A 250 -12.67 22.01 -4.82
C ASP A 250 -12.67 22.26 -3.32
N LYS A 251 -13.78 21.95 -2.61
CA LYS A 251 -13.86 22.05 -1.15
C LYS A 251 -13.74 20.69 -0.48
N TYR A 252 -14.46 19.70 -1.01
CA TYR A 252 -14.65 18.41 -0.38
C TYR A 252 -13.83 17.29 -1.01
N SER A 253 -12.83 17.58 -1.86
CA SER A 253 -11.88 16.55 -2.28
C SER A 253 -10.99 16.13 -1.10
N LEU A 254 -10.67 14.84 -1.05
CA LEU A 254 -9.70 14.29 -0.10
C LEU A 254 -8.31 14.29 -0.75
N LEU A 255 -7.35 14.88 -0.05
CA LEU A 255 -5.95 14.95 -0.45
C LEU A 255 -5.15 13.90 0.31
N THR A 256 -4.27 13.19 -0.39
CA THR A 256 -3.28 12.34 0.25
C THR A 256 -2.27 13.18 1.03
N LYS A 257 -1.62 12.59 2.04
CA LYS A 257 -0.52 13.25 2.77
C LYS A 257 0.53 13.88 1.84
N THR A 258 0.88 13.17 0.76
CA THR A 258 1.87 13.65 -0.21
C THR A 258 1.38 14.88 -0.96
N GLU A 259 0.12 14.89 -1.42
CA GLU A 259 -0.49 16.05 -2.09
C GLU A 259 -0.58 17.24 -1.13
N ALA A 260 -1.06 17.03 0.10
CA ALA A 260 -1.13 18.10 1.11
C ALA A 260 0.26 18.70 1.42
N ARG A 261 1.31 17.87 1.42
CA ARG A 261 2.69 18.32 1.64
C ARG A 261 3.27 19.07 0.45
N GLU A 262 2.98 18.63 -0.77
CA GLU A 262 3.57 19.17 -2.01
C GLU A 262 2.84 20.41 -2.50
N ASP A 263 1.50 20.42 -2.46
CA ASP A 263 0.68 21.51 -2.98
C ASP A 263 0.59 22.68 -2.00
N TYR A 264 0.44 22.39 -0.70
CA TYR A 264 0.31 23.43 0.34
C TYR A 264 1.60 23.68 1.15
N LEU A 265 2.70 23.03 0.73
CA LEU A 265 4.03 23.17 1.34
C LEU A 265 4.02 22.93 2.87
N LEU A 266 3.11 22.08 3.35
CA LEU A 266 2.98 21.72 4.76
C LEU A 266 4.12 20.80 5.21
N THR A 267 4.36 20.74 6.51
CA THR A 267 5.41 19.93 7.10
C THR A 267 4.86 18.64 7.71
N ASP A 268 5.69 17.60 7.77
CA ASP A 268 5.29 16.31 8.34
C ASP A 268 4.81 16.37 9.81
N PRO A 269 5.35 17.23 10.71
CA PRO A 269 4.80 17.41 12.05
C PRO A 269 3.37 17.95 12.05
N GLU A 270 3.07 18.95 11.23
CA GLU A 270 1.73 19.54 11.12
C GLU A 270 0.72 18.53 10.58
N LEU A 271 1.11 17.73 9.59
CA LEU A 271 0.27 16.70 8.99
C LEU A 271 0.08 15.47 9.90
N LYS A 272 0.90 15.30 10.94
CA LYS A 272 0.76 14.19 11.90
C LYS A 272 -0.13 14.56 13.07
N ASP A 273 -0.35 15.84 13.32
CA ASP A 273 -1.15 16.34 14.44
C ASP A 273 -2.65 16.20 14.12
N PRO A 274 -3.37 15.26 14.80
CA PRO A 274 -4.79 15.01 14.52
C PRO A 274 -5.69 16.14 15.00
N ASP A 275 -5.25 16.94 15.97
CA ASP A 275 -6.04 18.06 16.50
C ASP A 275 -5.98 19.26 15.53
N LEU A 276 -4.84 19.41 14.86
CA LEU A 276 -4.64 20.45 13.85
C LEU A 276 -5.29 20.09 12.50
N LEU A 277 -4.98 18.90 11.99
CA LEU A 277 -5.45 18.40 10.69
C LEU A 277 -5.97 16.97 10.85
N PRO A 278 -7.28 16.81 11.11
CA PRO A 278 -7.90 15.50 11.15
C PRO A 278 -7.74 14.78 9.81
N HIS A 279 -7.56 13.46 9.85
CA HIS A 279 -7.33 12.65 8.67
C HIS A 279 -8.04 11.31 8.73
N LEU A 280 -8.46 10.84 7.55
CA LEU A 280 -9.04 9.53 7.36
C LEU A 280 -7.96 8.55 6.90
N GLU A 281 -7.77 7.46 7.65
CA GLU A 281 -6.87 6.39 7.22
C GLU A 281 -7.56 5.43 6.25
N ARG A 282 -6.88 5.08 5.16
CA ARG A 282 -7.28 4.04 4.22
C ARG A 282 -6.12 3.09 3.93
N PRO A 283 -6.36 1.79 3.69
CA PRO A 283 -5.33 0.88 3.23
C PRO A 283 -4.67 1.43 1.95
N ASN A 284 -3.36 1.31 1.86
CA ASN A 284 -2.64 1.80 0.68
C ASN A 284 -3.08 1.03 -0.57
N PRO A 285 -3.51 1.72 -1.65
CA PRO A 285 -4.07 1.08 -2.84
C PRO A 285 -3.05 0.20 -3.58
N HIS A 286 -1.75 0.44 -3.42
CA HIS A 286 -0.72 -0.38 -4.06
C HIS A 286 -0.48 -1.70 -3.32
N LYS A 287 -0.30 -1.65 -2.00
CA LYS A 287 -0.13 -2.84 -1.15
C LYS A 287 -0.72 -2.59 0.23
N THR A 288 -1.62 -3.48 0.67
CA THR A 288 -2.31 -3.37 1.96
C THR A 288 -1.38 -3.54 3.18
N ASN A 289 -0.20 -4.14 3.00
CA ASN A 289 0.79 -4.31 4.06
C ASN A 289 1.73 -3.10 4.22
N TRP A 290 1.62 -2.10 3.35
CA TRP A 290 2.32 -0.83 3.52
C TRP A 290 1.58 0.06 4.51
N ASN A 291 2.24 1.12 4.96
CA ASN A 291 1.62 2.11 5.83
C ASN A 291 0.32 2.63 5.21
N ASN A 292 -0.72 2.77 6.03
CA ASN A 292 -2.00 3.32 5.63
C ASN A 292 -1.81 4.70 4.99
N MET A 293 -2.61 4.97 3.97
CA MET A 293 -2.71 6.28 3.35
C MET A 293 -3.54 7.19 4.24
N GLN A 294 -2.99 8.34 4.59
CA GLN A 294 -3.71 9.40 5.32
C GLN A 294 -4.36 10.34 4.30
N LEU A 295 -5.66 10.54 4.42
CA LEU A 295 -6.47 11.41 3.59
C LEU A 295 -6.96 12.62 4.39
N PHE A 296 -6.65 13.81 3.92
CA PHE A 296 -6.99 15.09 4.53
C PHE A 296 -8.09 15.77 3.73
N LEU A 297 -8.96 16.54 4.39
CA LEU A 297 -10.00 17.29 3.71
C LEU A 297 -9.42 18.60 3.15
N ARG A 298 -9.55 18.83 1.84
CA ARG A 298 -9.02 20.03 1.17
C ARG A 298 -9.44 21.34 1.85
N LEU A 299 -10.72 21.51 2.18
CA LEU A 299 -11.24 22.69 2.88
C LEU A 299 -10.46 23.02 4.17
N GLN A 300 -10.14 22.00 4.98
CA GLN A 300 -9.42 22.18 6.25
C GLN A 300 -7.95 22.49 6.02
N VAL A 301 -7.33 21.81 5.06
CA VAL A 301 -5.94 22.03 4.66
C VAL A 301 -5.75 23.45 4.14
N GLU A 302 -6.63 23.91 3.25
CA GLU A 302 -6.62 25.28 2.70
C GLU A 302 -6.81 26.32 3.80
N HIS A 303 -7.81 26.12 4.66
CA HIS A 303 -8.06 27.04 5.75
C HIS A 303 -6.83 27.18 6.67
N TYR A 304 -6.16 26.09 7.01
CA TYR A 304 -4.93 26.14 7.81
C TYR A 304 -3.75 26.76 7.02
N ALA A 305 -3.53 26.32 5.78
CA ALA A 305 -2.43 26.79 4.95
C ALA A 305 -2.51 28.30 4.69
N PHE A 306 -3.71 28.82 4.42
CA PHE A 306 -3.95 30.24 4.20
C PHE A 306 -4.17 31.03 5.50
N SER A 307 -4.21 30.37 6.66
CA SER A 307 -4.26 31.07 7.94
C SER A 307 -2.97 31.83 8.22
N ALA A 308 -3.05 32.84 9.08
CA ALA A 308 -1.89 33.60 9.56
C ALA A 308 -0.83 32.73 10.27
N ALA A 309 -1.19 31.52 10.71
CA ALA A 309 -0.24 30.59 11.34
C ALA A 309 0.78 30.02 10.34
N LYS A 310 0.44 29.96 9.04
CA LYS A 310 1.29 29.36 8.01
C LYS A 310 1.71 30.35 6.93
N TRP A 311 0.85 30.59 5.92
CA TRP A 311 1.18 31.44 4.77
C TRP A 311 0.38 32.75 4.76
N GLY A 312 -0.74 32.84 5.48
CA GLY A 312 -1.57 34.04 5.62
C GLY A 312 -2.42 34.40 4.40
N SER A 313 -2.00 34.02 3.18
CA SER A 313 -2.79 34.18 1.96
C SER A 313 -2.38 33.15 0.90
N PRO A 314 -3.26 32.86 -0.07
CA PRO A 314 -2.90 32.04 -1.23
C PRO A 314 -1.73 32.61 -2.04
N GLU A 315 -1.70 33.94 -2.22
CA GLU A 315 -0.63 34.62 -2.96
C GLU A 315 0.75 34.43 -2.31
N ALA A 316 0.81 34.45 -0.98
CA ALA A 316 2.05 34.22 -0.25
C ALA A 316 2.57 32.78 -0.41
N LEU A 317 1.67 31.79 -0.46
CA LEU A 317 2.03 30.40 -0.75
C LEU A 317 2.62 30.27 -2.16
N ASP A 318 2.01 30.91 -3.16
CA ASP A 318 2.49 30.89 -4.54
C ASP A 318 3.89 31.52 -4.69
N VAL A 319 4.12 32.65 -4.03
CA VAL A 319 5.44 33.30 -4.00
C VAL A 319 6.50 32.37 -3.41
N GLU A 320 6.17 31.64 -2.33
CA GLU A 320 7.10 30.68 -1.73
C GLU A 320 7.32 29.45 -2.62
N TYR A 321 6.27 28.98 -3.29
CA TYR A 321 6.35 27.89 -4.26
C TYR A 321 7.32 28.24 -5.39
N GLU A 322 7.19 29.42 -5.99
CA GLU A 322 8.08 29.89 -7.05
C GLU A 322 9.54 29.97 -6.59
N LYS A 323 9.79 30.45 -5.37
CA LYS A 323 11.14 30.49 -4.79
C LYS A 323 11.71 29.07 -4.67
N ARG A 324 10.93 28.11 -4.16
CA ARG A 324 11.36 26.71 -4.05
C ARG A 324 11.65 26.09 -5.42
N GLN A 325 10.84 26.38 -6.43
CA GLN A 325 11.05 25.92 -7.80
C GLN A 325 12.35 26.47 -8.41
N LYS A 326 12.61 27.78 -8.26
CA LYS A 326 13.85 28.43 -8.72
C LYS A 326 15.08 27.78 -8.05
N ILE A 327 15.07 27.65 -6.73
CA ILE A 327 16.16 27.01 -5.96
C ILE A 327 16.36 25.54 -6.37
N ALA A 328 15.27 24.78 -6.56
CA ALA A 328 15.35 23.40 -6.99
C ALA A 328 15.96 23.26 -8.40
N LYS A 329 15.59 24.16 -9.32
CA LYS A 329 16.14 24.22 -10.68
C LYS A 329 17.64 24.55 -10.66
N GLU A 330 18.04 25.59 -9.93
CA GLU A 330 19.45 25.97 -9.77
C GLU A 330 20.29 24.85 -9.15
N ARG A 331 19.75 24.15 -8.14
CA ARG A 331 20.43 23.00 -7.52
C ARG A 331 20.61 21.86 -8.53
N LYS A 332 19.60 21.58 -9.35
CA LYS A 332 19.68 20.55 -10.41
C LYS A 332 20.73 20.94 -11.46
N GLU A 333 20.74 22.20 -11.88
CA GLU A 333 21.71 22.73 -12.85
C GLU A 333 23.14 22.67 -12.30
N LYS A 334 23.36 23.10 -11.05
CA LYS A 334 24.66 23.01 -10.39
C LYS A 334 25.15 21.57 -10.30
N LYS A 335 24.28 20.64 -9.90
CA LYS A 335 24.61 19.19 -9.87
C LYS A 335 24.97 18.67 -11.25
N PHE A 336 24.22 19.07 -12.28
CA PHE A 336 24.50 18.68 -13.67
C PHE A 336 25.85 19.22 -14.14
N ARG A 337 26.13 20.51 -13.89
CA ARG A 337 27.41 21.15 -14.22
C ARG A 337 28.59 20.49 -13.52
N THR A 338 28.46 20.17 -12.23
CA THR A 338 29.51 19.44 -11.49
C THR A 338 29.75 18.06 -12.11
N LYS A 339 28.69 17.30 -12.41
CA LYS A 339 28.80 15.99 -13.08
C LYS A 339 29.49 16.09 -14.44
N LEU A 340 29.20 17.12 -15.24
CA LEU A 340 29.88 17.36 -16.51
C LEU A 340 31.36 17.68 -16.33
N ASN A 341 31.71 18.51 -15.34
CA ASN A 341 33.10 18.83 -15.05
C ASN A 341 33.88 17.61 -14.54
N ASP A 342 33.27 16.78 -13.71
CA ASP A 342 33.89 15.53 -13.24
C ASP A 342 34.07 14.53 -14.40
N LEU A 343 33.10 14.45 -15.31
CA LEU A 343 33.23 13.63 -16.52
C LEU A 343 34.38 14.13 -17.40
N LYS A 344 34.47 15.45 -17.65
CA LYS A 344 35.58 16.07 -18.40
C LYS A 344 36.93 15.83 -17.75
N LYS A 345 37.02 15.92 -16.42
CA LYS A 345 38.25 15.60 -15.69
C LYS A 345 38.63 14.14 -15.86
N ARG A 346 37.66 13.22 -15.74
CA ARG A 346 37.91 11.78 -15.92
C ARG A 346 38.41 11.45 -17.32
N THR A 347 37.76 11.99 -18.37
CA THR A 347 38.20 11.77 -19.76
C THR A 347 39.55 12.43 -20.05
N ARG A 348 39.81 13.63 -19.52
CA ARG A 348 41.12 14.30 -19.66
C ARG A 348 42.24 13.53 -18.97
N VAL A 349 42.01 13.00 -17.77
CA VAL A 349 42.97 12.18 -17.04
C VAL A 349 43.21 10.86 -17.78
N GLU A 350 42.18 10.26 -18.39
CA GLU A 350 42.35 9.06 -19.20
C GLU A 350 43.18 9.33 -20.47
N ALA A 351 42.91 10.44 -21.17
CA ALA A 351 43.71 10.87 -22.32
C ALA A 351 45.17 11.16 -21.94
N TYR A 352 45.40 11.87 -20.82
CA TYR A 352 46.76 12.12 -20.32
C TYR A 352 47.47 10.85 -19.85
N LYS A 353 46.74 9.92 -19.23
CA LYS A 353 47.27 8.62 -18.81
C LYS A 353 47.60 7.74 -20.02
N ARG A 354 46.79 7.74 -21.08
CA ARG A 354 47.12 7.10 -22.37
C ARG A 354 48.35 7.75 -23.01
N GLN A 355 48.44 9.08 -23.02
CA GLN A 355 49.59 9.81 -23.57
C GLN A 355 50.89 9.55 -22.78
N ARG A 356 50.80 9.36 -21.45
CA ARG A 356 51.98 9.12 -20.59
C ARG A 356 52.40 7.65 -20.53
N LEU A 357 51.48 6.72 -20.74
CA LEU A 357 51.77 5.27 -20.79
C LEU A 357 52.11 4.78 -22.20
N GLY A 358 51.97 5.63 -23.23
CA GLY A 358 52.36 5.34 -24.60
C GLY A 358 53.70 5.98 -24.92
N ASP A 359 54.77 5.17 -24.97
CA ASP A 359 55.82 5.39 -25.96
C ASP A 359 55.22 5.00 -27.32
N GLY A 360 55.18 5.96 -28.26
CA GLY A 360 54.73 5.74 -29.64
C GLY A 360 53.20 5.72 -29.85
N GLY A 361 52.70 6.51 -30.81
CA GLY A 361 51.28 6.64 -31.08
C GLY A 361 50.62 5.36 -31.60
N GLY A 362 49.65 4.83 -30.84
CA GLY A 362 48.72 3.80 -31.29
C GLY A 362 47.36 4.42 -31.63
N GLU A 363 46.79 4.00 -32.75
CA GLU A 363 45.47 4.44 -33.22
C GLU A 363 44.35 3.70 -32.45
N PHE A 364 43.11 4.20 -32.53
CA PHE A 364 41.97 3.58 -31.87
C PHE A 364 41.75 2.14 -32.37
N GLY A 365 42.19 1.16 -31.58
CA GLY A 365 42.14 -0.26 -31.94
C GLY A 365 43.41 -1.03 -31.57
N ASP A 366 44.51 -0.34 -31.27
CA ASP A 366 45.77 -0.99 -30.93
C ASP A 366 45.79 -1.57 -29.52
N ARG A 367 46.30 -2.80 -29.39
CA ARG A 367 46.49 -3.49 -28.11
C ARG A 367 47.69 -2.88 -27.39
N ILE A 368 47.42 -2.13 -26.33
CA ILE A 368 48.44 -1.58 -25.43
C ILE A 368 49.09 -2.75 -24.68
N ARG A 369 50.34 -3.10 -25.01
CA ARG A 369 51.13 -4.09 -24.24
C ARG A 369 51.42 -3.52 -22.86
N GLY A 370 50.92 -4.18 -21.82
CA GLY A 370 51.13 -3.77 -20.43
C GLY A 370 52.51 -4.16 -19.90
N PHE A 371 53.01 -3.45 -18.89
CA PHE A 371 54.20 -3.88 -18.15
C PHE A 371 53.91 -5.20 -17.44
N GLY A 372 54.56 -6.28 -17.89
CA GLY A 372 54.31 -7.65 -17.41
C GLY A 372 53.41 -8.50 -18.31
N ASP A 373 53.12 -8.05 -19.55
CA ASP A 373 52.46 -8.91 -20.54
C ASP A 373 53.38 -10.10 -20.87
N ARG A 374 52.84 -11.32 -20.73
CA ARG A 374 53.60 -12.55 -20.97
C ARG A 374 53.75 -12.72 -22.47
N HIS A 375 54.96 -12.56 -22.99
CA HIS A 375 55.30 -12.97 -24.34
C HIS A 375 55.96 -14.35 -24.28
N GLU A 376 55.74 -15.16 -25.31
CA GLU A 376 56.44 -16.43 -25.46
C GLU A 376 57.86 -16.13 -25.94
N HIS A 377 58.86 -16.64 -25.22
CA HIS A 377 60.26 -16.36 -25.54
C HIS A 377 60.68 -17.17 -26.77
N GLU A 378 60.84 -16.49 -27.90
CA GLU A 378 61.61 -16.99 -29.03
C GLU A 378 63.10 -16.71 -28.78
N TRP A 379 63.87 -17.79 -28.60
CA TRP A 379 65.30 -17.74 -28.29
C TRP A 379 66.12 -17.67 -29.58
N GLY A 380 66.96 -16.65 -29.69
CA GLY A 380 67.88 -16.46 -30.81
C GLY A 380 69.05 -17.45 -30.78
N ARG A 381 69.94 -17.31 -31.77
CA ARG A 381 71.08 -18.22 -31.99
C ARG A 381 71.99 -18.32 -30.76
N SER A 382 72.24 -19.55 -30.31
CA SER A 382 73.12 -19.81 -29.15
C SER A 382 74.57 -19.43 -29.43
N VAL A 383 75.18 -18.69 -28.51
CA VAL A 383 76.60 -18.30 -28.57
C VAL A 383 77.34 -18.99 -27.42
N VAL A 384 78.44 -19.65 -27.73
CA VAL A 384 79.30 -20.33 -26.73
C VAL A 384 80.28 -19.31 -26.16
N ASP A 385 80.30 -19.14 -24.84
CA ASP A 385 81.31 -18.30 -24.20
C ASP A 385 82.64 -19.05 -24.09
N GLY A 386 83.68 -18.49 -24.72
CA GLY A 386 84.99 -19.14 -24.87
C GLY A 386 85.80 -19.31 -23.59
N GLU A 387 85.41 -18.64 -22.49
CA GLU A 387 86.11 -18.71 -21.20
C GLU A 387 85.45 -19.69 -20.21
N THR A 388 84.14 -19.92 -20.32
CA THR A 388 83.36 -20.73 -19.37
C THR A 388 82.80 -22.02 -19.98
N GLY A 389 82.82 -22.15 -21.32
CA GLY A 389 82.31 -23.32 -22.04
C GLY A 389 80.79 -23.45 -22.03
N MET A 390 80.07 -22.45 -21.52
CA MET A 390 78.61 -22.45 -21.41
C MET A 390 77.96 -21.85 -22.66
N THR A 391 76.83 -22.42 -23.09
CA THR A 391 76.02 -21.92 -24.21
C THR A 391 74.97 -20.94 -23.70
N ARG A 392 75.02 -19.69 -24.18
CA ARG A 392 74.03 -18.65 -23.85
C ARG A 392 73.05 -18.45 -25.00
N LYS A 393 71.76 -18.37 -24.69
CA LYS A 393 70.69 -18.00 -25.63
C LYS A 393 70.03 -16.70 -25.16
N ARG A 394 69.85 -15.75 -26.08
CA ARG A 394 69.18 -14.48 -25.83
C ARG A 394 67.82 -14.45 -26.53
N CYS A 395 66.76 -14.08 -25.84
CA CYS A 395 65.45 -13.85 -26.43
C CYS A 395 65.45 -12.57 -27.29
N GLU A 396 64.95 -12.66 -28.52
CA GLU A 396 65.02 -11.56 -29.50
C GLU A 396 64.07 -10.40 -29.18
N GLU A 397 62.95 -10.67 -28.49
CA GLU A 397 61.92 -9.66 -28.22
C GLU A 397 62.14 -8.88 -26.91
N CYS A 398 62.68 -9.52 -25.86
CA CYS A 398 62.88 -8.88 -24.55
C CYS A 398 64.34 -8.85 -24.06
N GLY A 399 65.27 -9.50 -24.74
CA GLY A 399 66.69 -9.50 -24.38
C GLY A 399 67.06 -10.34 -23.16
N MET A 400 66.15 -11.17 -22.64
CA MET A 400 66.45 -12.11 -21.55
C MET A 400 67.49 -13.14 -22.01
N GLU A 401 68.47 -13.47 -21.16
CA GLU A 401 69.52 -14.45 -21.44
C GLU A 401 69.38 -15.67 -20.53
N VAL A 402 69.51 -16.87 -21.11
CA VAL A 402 69.50 -18.14 -20.39
C VAL A 402 70.77 -18.91 -20.73
N GLU A 403 71.46 -19.38 -19.69
CA GLU A 403 72.64 -20.23 -19.80
C GLU A 403 72.20 -21.70 -19.71
N GLU A 404 72.55 -22.51 -20.70
CA GLU A 404 72.30 -23.96 -20.69
C GLU A 404 73.63 -24.69 -20.46
N LEU A 405 73.65 -25.62 -19.50
CA LEU A 405 74.72 -26.59 -19.28
C LEU A 405 74.32 -27.89 -19.96
N GLU A 406 74.96 -28.23 -21.08
CA GLU A 406 74.87 -29.58 -21.64
C GLU A 406 75.75 -30.52 -20.80
N PHE A 407 75.13 -31.51 -20.15
CA PHE A 407 75.82 -32.56 -19.37
C PHE A 407 76.15 -33.78 -20.22
#